data_AF-A0A969I4W4-F1
#
_entry.id   AF-A0A969I4W4-F1
#
_cell.length_a   1.000
_cell.length_b   1.000
_cell.length_c   1.000
_cell.angle_alpha   90.00
_cell.angle_beta   90.00
_cell.angle_gamma   90.00
#
_symmetry.space_group_name_H-M   'P 1'
#
loop_
_entity.id
_entity.type
_entity.pdbx_description
1 polymer ?
#
loop_
_entity_poly.entity_id
_entity_poly.type
_entity_poly.pdbx_seq_one_letter_code
_entity_poly.pdbx_strand_id
1 'polypeptide(L)'
;MRKRSPSSLRESSISSPSPQDDSAARYGFTALERQQLTQAIARQRLQHRIHLYPGADEVGCTLLARAYSQHQGESPGLYPLYSSPHGAATIPLYEDRPLNISVPAHILAAGGQIAASPEQAAAILAVNTPGQVMQEAWDHPAQDITYTTHRNLRVFVARVASEVAVGRPVAIADVAFTNGGETELITMLDDAALWDDLLAYAGWNTCCNTLGTAIATTILGLGSGEAGAIATQKITRLLEDWAYQTIVRQEITQDYLPKIGASYYDFNGQETAVTTEIARRLKSHWQTTFQHSFHHWDVSLQVTSPWQRLFEIGLTIICQPVLPRVSTDL
;
A
#
# COMPACT_ATOMS: atom_id res chain seq x y z
N MET A 1 -7.57 -34.63 47.78
CA MET A 1 -8.23 -33.78 46.76
C MET A 1 -7.92 -32.31 47.06
N ARG A 2 -6.96 -31.72 46.33
CA ARG A 2 -6.56 -30.31 46.50
C ARG A 2 -7.57 -29.41 45.79
N LYS A 3 -8.11 -28.42 46.52
CA LYS A 3 -8.92 -27.32 45.98
C LYS A 3 -8.03 -26.49 45.02
N ARG A 4 -8.40 -26.41 43.75
CA ARG A 4 -7.84 -25.43 42.80
C ARG A 4 -8.60 -24.11 42.95
N SER A 5 -7.87 -23.00 42.97
CA SER A 5 -8.41 -21.65 43.01
C SER A 5 -9.04 -21.28 41.66
N PRO A 6 -10.03 -20.37 41.61
CA PRO A 6 -10.52 -19.80 40.37
C PRO A 6 -9.64 -18.60 40.02
N SER A 7 -8.61 -18.81 39.20
CA SER A 7 -7.83 -17.72 38.58
C SER A 7 -7.39 -18.11 37.17
N SER A 8 -8.35 -18.18 36.24
CA SER A 8 -8.04 -18.23 34.81
C SER A 8 -9.24 -17.84 33.96
N LEU A 9 -9.64 -16.57 34.05
CA LEU A 9 -10.31 -15.89 32.95
C LEU A 9 -9.53 -14.60 32.73
N ARG A 10 -8.47 -14.70 31.92
CA ARG A 10 -7.89 -13.50 31.29
C ARG A 10 -8.98 -12.99 30.35
N GLU A 11 -9.60 -11.87 30.71
CA GLU A 11 -10.42 -11.11 29.79
C GLU A 11 -9.59 -10.84 28.54
N SER A 12 -10.02 -11.41 27.41
CA SER A 12 -9.56 -11.03 26.08
C SER A 12 -9.94 -9.58 25.85
N SER A 13 -9.03 -8.67 26.20
CA SER A 13 -9.19 -7.24 25.99
C SER A 13 -8.97 -6.94 24.52
N ILE A 14 -10.05 -7.08 23.74
CA ILE A 14 -10.10 -6.64 22.36
C ILE A 14 -9.75 -5.15 22.35
N SER A 15 -8.68 -4.83 21.63
CA SER A 15 -8.26 -3.48 21.29
C SER A 15 -8.78 -3.18 19.88
N SER A 16 -9.55 -2.12 19.74
CA SER A 16 -10.30 -1.81 18.52
C SER A 16 -9.66 -0.59 17.83
N PRO A 17 -9.13 -0.73 16.61
CA PRO A 17 -8.85 0.43 15.77
C PRO A 17 -10.17 1.15 15.45
N SER A 18 -10.16 2.48 15.58
CA SER A 18 -11.29 3.33 15.24
C SER A 18 -10.85 4.28 14.13
N PRO A 19 -11.07 3.92 12.86
CA PRO A 19 -10.71 4.76 11.72
C PRO A 19 -11.42 6.11 11.72
N GLN A 20 -10.83 7.07 11.00
CA GLN A 20 -11.47 8.35 10.67
C GLN A 20 -11.60 8.45 9.15
N ASP A 21 -12.70 9.08 8.70
CA ASP A 21 -12.98 9.35 7.30
C ASP A 21 -11.75 9.92 6.57
N ASP A 22 -11.55 9.50 5.32
CA ASP A 22 -10.42 9.82 4.44
C ASP A 22 -10.27 11.32 4.20
N SER A 23 -11.31 12.10 4.53
CA SER A 23 -11.24 13.55 4.70
C SER A 23 -10.83 13.93 6.14
N ALA A 24 -9.64 13.50 6.56
CA ALA A 24 -9.04 13.91 7.83
C ALA A 24 -8.41 15.31 7.72
N ALA A 25 -9.09 16.26 7.09
CA ALA A 25 -8.58 17.62 6.98
C ALA A 25 -8.27 18.20 8.38
N ARG A 26 -7.19 19.01 8.47
CA ARG A 26 -6.75 19.67 9.71
C ARG A 26 -7.87 20.45 10.43
N TYR A 27 -8.88 20.88 9.68
CA TYR A 27 -10.07 21.58 10.17
C TYR A 27 -11.33 20.93 9.57
N GLY A 28 -12.37 20.75 10.37
CA GLY A 28 -13.64 20.14 9.93
C GLY A 28 -14.37 19.39 11.03
N PHE A 29 -15.53 18.81 10.71
CA PHE A 29 -16.33 18.00 11.64
C PHE A 29 -15.56 16.78 12.16
N THR A 30 -14.79 16.11 11.29
CA THR A 30 -13.90 14.99 11.62
C THR A 30 -12.87 15.37 12.70
N ALA A 31 -12.34 16.60 12.67
CA ALA A 31 -11.40 17.08 13.68
C ALA A 31 -12.07 17.31 15.05
N LEU A 32 -13.32 17.78 15.08
CA LEU A 32 -14.11 17.95 16.31
C LEU A 32 -14.46 16.59 16.92
N GLU A 33 -14.91 15.63 16.11
CA GLU A 33 -15.19 14.27 16.55
C GLU A 33 -13.94 13.59 17.12
N ARG A 34 -12.78 13.74 16.44
CA ARG A 34 -11.49 13.28 16.95
C ARG A 34 -11.19 13.84 18.33
N GLN A 35 -11.38 15.14 18.54
CA GLN A 35 -11.13 15.77 19.83
C GLN A 35 -12.03 15.18 20.93
N GLN A 36 -13.32 14.99 20.64
CA GLN A 36 -14.27 14.40 21.58
C GLN A 36 -13.91 12.95 21.91
N LEU A 37 -13.61 12.13 20.90
CA LEU A 37 -13.17 10.74 21.07
C LEU A 37 -11.87 10.65 21.87
N THR A 38 -10.88 11.49 21.56
CA THR A 38 -9.60 11.52 22.29
C THR A 38 -9.83 11.86 23.76
N GLN A 39 -10.69 12.83 24.06
CA GLN A 39 -11.06 13.16 25.44
C GLN A 39 -11.79 12.01 26.13
N ALA A 40 -12.70 11.32 25.44
CA ALA A 40 -13.42 10.17 25.99
C ALA A 40 -12.46 9.01 26.31
N ILE A 41 -11.58 8.65 25.36
CA ILE A 41 -10.54 7.63 25.54
C ILE A 41 -9.64 7.99 26.73
N ALA A 42 -9.23 9.26 26.83
CA ALA A 42 -8.39 9.71 27.92
C ALA A 42 -9.09 9.63 29.29
N ARG A 43 -10.35 10.09 29.36
CA ARG A 43 -11.18 10.00 30.59
C ARG A 43 -11.40 8.56 31.03
N GLN A 44 -11.57 7.64 30.09
CA GLN A 44 -11.82 6.22 30.36
C GLN A 44 -10.52 5.38 30.44
N ARG A 45 -9.35 6.01 30.27
CA ARG A 45 -8.03 5.35 30.27
C ARG A 45 -7.91 4.21 29.25
N LEU A 46 -8.52 4.38 28.08
CA LEU A 46 -8.57 3.37 27.02
C LEU A 46 -7.44 3.53 25.98
N GLN A 47 -6.41 4.35 26.24
CA GLN A 47 -5.33 4.63 25.27
C GLN A 47 -4.58 3.37 24.80
N HIS A 48 -4.47 2.35 25.66
CA HIS A 48 -3.84 1.08 25.30
C HIS A 48 -4.76 0.15 24.50
N ARG A 49 -6.05 0.48 24.40
CA ARG A 49 -7.08 -0.35 23.77
C ARG A 49 -7.62 0.24 22.49
N ILE A 50 -7.62 1.56 22.33
CA ILE A 50 -8.20 2.21 21.16
C ILE A 50 -7.09 2.92 20.40
N HIS A 51 -6.93 2.55 19.13
CA HIS A 51 -6.03 3.20 18.20
C HIS A 51 -6.82 4.18 17.33
N LEU A 52 -6.43 5.45 17.33
CA LEU A 52 -7.04 6.51 16.51
C LEU A 52 -6.04 6.98 15.43
N TYR A 53 -6.38 6.72 14.17
CA TYR A 53 -5.60 7.12 13.02
C TYR A 53 -6.54 7.38 11.81
N PRO A 54 -6.13 8.20 10.83
CA PRO A 54 -6.87 8.39 9.59
C PRO A 54 -6.77 7.16 8.68
N GLY A 55 -7.78 6.92 7.87
CA GLY A 55 -7.85 5.79 6.93
C GLY A 55 -9.19 5.08 7.07
N ALA A 56 -9.72 4.57 5.96
CA ALA A 56 -11.04 3.96 5.91
C ALA A 56 -11.00 2.60 5.23
N ASP A 57 -10.53 2.56 3.99
CA ASP A 57 -10.69 1.40 3.12
C ASP A 57 -9.74 0.24 3.50
N GLU A 58 -8.58 0.54 4.07
CA GLU A 58 -7.54 -0.41 4.48
C GLU A 58 -7.77 -1.01 5.88
N VAL A 59 -8.78 -0.52 6.61
CA VAL A 59 -9.05 -0.91 8.00
C VAL A 59 -9.38 -2.39 8.09
N GLY A 60 -10.07 -2.95 7.09
CA GLY A 60 -10.34 -4.39 7.02
C GLY A 60 -9.05 -5.22 7.01
N CYS A 61 -8.08 -4.82 6.19
CA CYS A 61 -6.75 -5.45 6.13
C CYS A 61 -6.00 -5.27 7.45
N THR A 62 -6.06 -4.07 8.03
CA THR A 62 -5.39 -3.76 9.31
C THR A 62 -5.94 -4.60 10.46
N LEU A 63 -7.26 -4.76 10.55
CA LEU A 63 -7.93 -5.62 11.52
C LEU A 63 -7.56 -7.09 11.35
N LEU A 64 -7.49 -7.57 10.10
CA LEU A 64 -7.07 -8.93 9.79
C LEU A 64 -5.62 -9.19 10.23
N ALA A 65 -4.69 -8.29 9.90
CA ALA A 65 -3.30 -8.38 10.33
C ALA A 65 -3.20 -8.38 11.87
N ARG A 66 -3.96 -7.52 12.55
CA ARG A 66 -4.00 -7.49 14.01
C ARG A 66 -4.50 -8.80 14.61
N ALA A 67 -5.61 -9.31 14.09
CA ALA A 67 -6.17 -10.58 14.54
C ALA A 67 -5.20 -11.74 14.31
N TYR A 68 -4.50 -11.74 13.16
CA TYR A 68 -3.46 -12.70 12.85
C TYR A 68 -2.28 -12.62 13.83
N SER A 69 -1.72 -11.44 14.07
CA SER A 69 -0.64 -11.23 15.05
C SER A 69 -1.04 -11.70 16.45
N GLN A 70 -2.26 -11.37 16.89
CA GLN A 70 -2.81 -11.84 18.17
C GLN A 70 -2.97 -13.36 18.22
N HIS A 71 -3.41 -13.98 17.12
CA HIS A 71 -3.57 -15.42 17.01
C HIS A 71 -2.22 -16.14 17.10
N GLN A 72 -1.18 -15.60 16.45
CA GLN A 72 0.19 -16.13 16.55
C GLN A 72 0.84 -15.83 17.91
N GLY A 73 0.32 -14.87 18.66
CA GLY A 73 0.93 -14.40 19.91
C GLY A 73 2.22 -13.61 19.66
N GLU A 74 2.40 -13.07 18.46
CA GLU A 74 3.59 -12.34 18.02
C GLU A 74 3.26 -10.88 17.71
N SER A 75 4.24 -10.00 17.83
CA SER A 75 4.15 -8.61 17.38
C SER A 75 5.40 -8.30 16.56
N PRO A 76 5.34 -8.42 15.21
CA PRO A 76 6.51 -8.26 14.37
C PRO A 76 7.02 -6.82 14.42
N GLY A 77 8.34 -6.68 14.57
CA GLY A 77 9.01 -5.39 14.56
C GLY A 77 9.22 -4.88 13.13
N LEU A 78 8.63 -3.74 12.78
CA LEU A 78 8.84 -3.10 11.48
C LEU A 78 9.72 -1.86 11.65
N TYR A 79 10.71 -1.70 10.77
CA TYR A 79 11.58 -0.52 10.75
C TYR A 79 11.22 0.42 9.59
N PRO A 80 10.74 1.64 9.85
CA PRO A 80 10.46 2.63 8.80
C PRO A 80 11.75 3.16 8.17
N LEU A 81 11.89 2.94 6.87
CA LEU A 81 12.96 3.46 6.02
C LEU A 81 12.38 4.52 5.08
N TYR A 82 12.65 5.80 5.31
CA TYR A 82 12.09 6.88 4.49
C TYR A 82 12.99 7.25 3.30
N SER A 83 12.39 7.55 2.14
CA SER A 83 13.10 8.02 0.94
C SER A 83 13.66 9.45 1.06
N SER A 84 13.15 10.22 2.02
CA SER A 84 13.63 11.56 2.37
C SER A 84 13.69 11.74 3.90
N PRO A 85 14.76 12.36 4.44
CA PRO A 85 14.78 12.80 5.83
C PRO A 85 13.67 13.81 6.16
N HIS A 86 13.30 14.68 5.22
CA HIS A 86 12.26 15.69 5.41
C HIS A 86 10.87 15.15 5.15
N GLY A 87 10.73 14.18 4.22
CA GLY A 87 9.45 13.59 3.85
C GLY A 87 8.70 12.98 5.05
N ALA A 88 9.41 12.45 6.05
CA ALA A 88 8.80 11.94 7.28
C ALA A 88 8.02 13.01 8.06
N ALA A 89 8.36 14.30 7.93
CA ALA A 89 7.67 15.42 8.57
C ALA A 89 6.58 16.05 7.68
N THR A 90 6.45 15.63 6.43
CA THR A 90 5.41 16.13 5.51
C THR A 90 4.03 15.63 5.95
N ILE A 91 3.03 16.52 5.88
CA ILE A 91 1.61 16.17 6.03
C ILE A 91 1.08 15.85 4.62
N PRO A 92 0.72 14.59 4.33
CA PRO A 92 0.20 14.21 3.02
C PRO A 92 -1.14 14.89 2.68
N LEU A 93 -1.52 14.90 1.39
CA LEU A 93 -2.84 15.35 0.98
C LEU A 93 -3.93 14.50 1.65
N TYR A 94 -5.03 15.15 2.02
CA TYR A 94 -6.18 14.57 2.72
C TYR A 94 -5.95 14.11 4.18
N GLU A 95 -4.71 14.17 4.66
CA GLU A 95 -4.33 13.75 6.01
C GLU A 95 -4.25 14.93 7.02
N ASP A 96 -4.35 14.63 8.31
CA ASP A 96 -4.25 15.62 9.40
C ASP A 96 -2.87 15.70 10.05
N ARG A 97 -1.97 14.75 9.77
CA ARG A 97 -0.74 14.56 10.54
C ARG A 97 0.45 14.13 9.68
N PRO A 98 1.68 14.37 10.17
CA PRO A 98 2.88 13.95 9.46
C PRO A 98 3.05 12.44 9.39
N LEU A 99 3.80 11.97 8.39
CA LEU A 99 4.14 10.55 8.20
C LEU A 99 4.82 9.91 9.40
N ASN A 100 5.68 10.64 10.12
CA ASN A 100 6.36 10.14 11.32
C ASN A 100 5.40 9.94 12.52
N ILE A 101 4.16 10.40 12.42
CA ILE A 101 3.08 10.09 13.36
C ILE A 101 2.17 8.99 12.79
N SER A 102 1.82 9.05 11.50
CA SER A 102 0.94 8.06 10.86
C SER A 102 1.57 6.67 10.78
N VAL A 103 2.83 6.57 10.34
CA VAL A 103 3.50 5.28 10.15
C VAL A 103 3.55 4.47 11.45
N PRO A 104 4.00 5.01 12.60
CA PRO A 104 3.97 4.25 13.84
C PRO A 104 2.56 3.88 14.30
N ALA A 105 1.58 4.77 14.10
CA ALA A 105 0.20 4.51 14.48
C ALA A 105 -0.40 3.33 13.69
N HIS A 106 -0.18 3.28 12.38
CA HIS A 106 -0.62 2.18 11.52
C HIS A 106 0.08 0.84 11.85
N ILE A 107 1.39 0.86 12.13
CA ILE A 107 2.12 -0.34 12.57
C ILE A 107 1.51 -0.91 13.86
N LEU A 108 1.27 -0.05 14.85
CA LEU A 108 0.65 -0.45 16.12
C LEU A 108 -0.80 -0.92 15.94
N ALA A 109 -1.57 -0.28 15.07
CA ALA A 109 -2.95 -0.65 14.75
C ALA A 109 -3.03 -2.05 14.13
N ALA A 110 -2.10 -2.37 13.23
CA ALA A 110 -2.00 -3.68 12.58
C ALA A 110 -1.44 -4.79 13.49
N GLY A 111 -1.07 -4.49 14.74
CA GLY A 111 -0.55 -5.47 15.70
C GLY A 111 0.97 -5.65 15.68
N GLY A 112 1.68 -4.85 14.88
CA GLY A 112 3.14 -4.78 14.89
C GLY A 112 3.69 -3.87 15.98
N GLN A 113 5.01 -3.78 16.02
CA GLN A 113 5.76 -2.85 16.86
C GLN A 113 6.85 -2.15 16.04
N ILE A 114 7.36 -1.01 16.53
CA ILE A 114 8.45 -0.30 15.87
C ILE A 114 9.77 -0.93 16.28
N ALA A 115 10.54 -1.40 15.31
CA ALA A 115 11.89 -1.89 15.55
C ALA A 115 12.85 -0.73 15.84
N ALA A 116 13.77 -0.91 16.80
CA ALA A 116 14.72 0.14 17.17
C ALA A 116 15.84 0.33 16.12
N SER A 117 16.16 -0.71 15.37
CA SER A 117 17.12 -0.68 14.27
C SER A 117 16.71 -1.65 13.16
N PRO A 118 17.25 -1.49 11.93
CA PRO A 118 17.04 -2.45 10.85
C PRO A 118 17.35 -3.89 11.27
N GLU A 119 18.43 -4.10 12.04
CA GLU A 119 18.92 -5.43 12.44
C GLU A 119 17.97 -6.17 13.38
N GLN A 120 17.15 -5.44 14.11
CA GLN A 120 16.15 -5.99 15.02
C GLN A 120 14.77 -6.10 14.38
N ALA A 121 14.63 -5.67 13.12
CA ALA A 121 13.36 -5.67 12.42
C ALA A 121 13.07 -7.03 11.79
N ALA A 122 11.82 -7.47 11.95
CA ALA A 122 11.27 -8.58 11.18
C ALA A 122 11.10 -8.20 9.69
N ALA A 123 10.82 -6.92 9.41
CA ALA A 123 10.78 -6.38 8.05
C ALA A 123 11.17 -4.90 8.04
N ILE A 124 11.71 -4.46 6.90
CA ILE A 124 11.84 -3.04 6.58
C ILE A 124 10.56 -2.57 5.89
N LEU A 125 9.99 -1.49 6.40
CA LEU A 125 8.92 -0.76 5.72
C LEU A 125 9.55 0.44 5.01
N ALA A 126 9.86 0.28 3.74
CA ALA A 126 10.43 1.33 2.90
C ALA A 126 9.31 2.27 2.43
N VAL A 127 9.28 3.48 2.99
CA VAL A 127 8.27 4.49 2.74
C VAL A 127 8.80 5.48 1.70
N ASN A 128 8.24 5.42 0.49
CA ASN A 128 8.49 6.42 -0.53
C ASN A 128 7.69 7.67 -0.18
N THR A 129 8.36 8.75 0.17
CA THR A 129 7.74 9.94 0.73
C THR A 129 7.50 10.98 -0.36
N PRO A 130 6.54 11.89 -0.22
CA PRO A 130 6.36 12.99 -1.17
C PRO A 130 7.55 13.97 -1.11
N GLY A 131 7.55 14.92 -2.04
CA GLY A 131 8.33 16.15 -1.90
C GLY A 131 7.90 16.99 -0.69
N GLN A 132 8.24 18.27 -0.70
CA GLN A 132 7.77 19.22 0.32
C GLN A 132 6.24 19.38 0.29
N VAL A 133 5.65 19.33 -0.90
CA VAL A 133 4.21 19.34 -1.12
C VAL A 133 3.85 18.09 -1.90
N MET A 134 2.92 17.29 -1.37
CA MET A 134 2.41 16.12 -2.08
C MET A 134 1.47 16.53 -3.21
N GLN A 135 1.51 15.78 -4.31
CA GLN A 135 0.69 16.01 -5.50
C GLN A 135 -0.16 14.77 -5.83
N GLU A 136 -1.16 14.97 -6.68
CA GLU A 136 -1.90 13.88 -7.33
C GLU A 136 -1.01 13.14 -8.32
N ALA A 137 -1.13 11.81 -8.39
CA ALA A 137 -0.28 10.97 -9.25
C ALA A 137 -0.44 11.31 -10.73
N TRP A 138 -1.61 11.79 -11.15
CA TRP A 138 -1.88 12.18 -12.53
C TRP A 138 -1.38 13.57 -12.92
N ASP A 139 -0.91 14.39 -11.98
CA ASP A 139 -0.47 15.77 -12.23
C ASP A 139 1.01 15.84 -12.70
N HIS A 140 1.38 14.98 -13.66
CA HIS A 140 2.75 14.85 -14.16
C HIS A 140 3.34 16.09 -14.87
N PRO A 141 2.58 16.97 -15.55
CA PRO A 141 3.18 18.13 -16.25
C PRO A 141 3.76 19.20 -15.31
N ALA A 142 3.51 19.12 -14.00
CA ALA A 142 3.87 20.15 -13.02
C ALA A 142 4.49 19.57 -11.74
N GLN A 143 5.28 18.50 -11.84
CA GLN A 143 5.96 17.93 -10.67
C GLN A 143 6.82 18.99 -9.96
N ASP A 144 6.61 19.11 -8.66
CA ASP A 144 7.32 20.06 -7.82
C ASP A 144 8.81 19.68 -7.74
N ILE A 145 9.69 20.69 -7.81
CA ILE A 145 11.15 20.49 -7.82
C ILE A 145 11.68 19.77 -6.57
N THR A 146 10.92 19.75 -5.48
CA THR A 146 11.28 19.05 -4.25
C THR A 146 11.23 17.53 -4.36
N TYR A 147 10.52 16.98 -5.36
CA TYR A 147 10.61 15.55 -5.70
C TYR A 147 12.03 15.14 -6.11
N THR A 148 12.82 16.04 -6.68
CA THR A 148 14.23 15.77 -7.06
C THR A 148 15.23 16.32 -6.05
N THR A 149 14.93 17.44 -5.38
CA THR A 149 15.91 18.11 -4.50
C THR A 149 15.83 17.69 -3.04
N HIS A 150 14.69 17.16 -2.58
CA HIS A 150 14.50 16.75 -1.18
C HIS A 150 14.46 15.24 -1.00
N ARG A 151 14.53 14.48 -2.09
CA ARG A 151 14.56 13.02 -2.12
C ARG A 151 15.76 12.56 -2.94
N ASN A 152 16.22 11.35 -2.65
CA ASN A 152 17.22 10.70 -3.48
C ASN A 152 16.81 9.24 -3.68
N LEU A 153 16.02 9.01 -4.73
CA LEU A 153 15.50 7.68 -5.05
C LEU A 153 16.62 6.68 -5.32
N ARG A 154 17.75 7.11 -5.90
CA ARG A 154 18.90 6.22 -6.14
C ARG A 154 19.48 5.68 -4.84
N VAL A 155 19.66 6.55 -3.84
CA VAL A 155 20.10 6.14 -2.50
C VAL A 155 19.04 5.29 -1.82
N PHE A 156 17.76 5.63 -1.97
CA PHE A 156 16.65 4.87 -1.40
C PHE A 156 16.60 3.44 -1.94
N VAL A 157 16.61 3.27 -3.27
CA VAL A 157 16.64 1.96 -3.93
C VAL A 157 17.90 1.18 -3.57
N ALA A 158 19.07 1.83 -3.51
CA ALA A 158 20.31 1.17 -3.07
C ALA A 158 20.22 0.66 -1.62
N ARG A 159 19.54 1.40 -0.72
CA ARG A 159 19.29 0.94 0.65
C ARG A 159 18.31 -0.23 0.67
N VAL A 160 17.23 -0.18 -0.10
CA VAL A 160 16.29 -1.31 -0.26
C VAL A 160 17.04 -2.55 -0.74
N ALA A 161 17.87 -2.42 -1.79
CA ALA A 161 18.70 -3.51 -2.32
C ALA A 161 19.65 -4.09 -1.25
N SER A 162 20.27 -3.23 -0.44
CA SER A 162 21.15 -3.68 0.64
C SER A 162 20.42 -4.48 1.71
N GLU A 163 19.19 -4.10 2.06
CA GLU A 163 18.36 -4.83 3.04
C GLU A 163 17.90 -6.18 2.48
N VAL A 164 17.48 -6.20 1.21
CA VAL A 164 17.16 -7.44 0.49
C VAL A 164 18.38 -8.37 0.42
N ALA A 165 19.56 -7.86 0.08
CA ALA A 165 20.78 -8.65 -0.06
C ALA A 165 21.24 -9.34 1.23
N VAL A 166 20.91 -8.79 2.41
CA VAL A 166 21.17 -9.43 3.70
C VAL A 166 20.02 -10.34 4.16
N GLY A 167 19.07 -10.64 3.27
CA GLY A 167 17.93 -11.52 3.51
C GLY A 167 16.83 -10.90 4.37
N ARG A 168 16.80 -9.57 4.52
CA ARG A 168 15.75 -8.91 5.30
C ARG A 168 14.51 -8.73 4.44
N PRO A 169 13.32 -9.14 4.90
CA PRO A 169 12.08 -8.84 4.19
C PRO A 169 11.88 -7.34 4.07
N VAL A 170 11.54 -6.86 2.87
CA VAL A 170 11.29 -5.44 2.61
C VAL A 170 9.93 -5.27 1.96
N ALA A 171 9.12 -4.36 2.48
CA ALA A 171 7.89 -3.92 1.85
C ALA A 171 7.97 -2.44 1.47
N ILE A 172 7.28 -2.08 0.39
CA ILE A 172 7.22 -0.70 -0.10
C ILE A 172 5.85 -0.11 0.21
N ALA A 173 5.83 1.03 0.88
CA ALA A 173 4.66 1.89 0.96
C ALA A 173 4.93 3.13 0.10
N ASP A 174 4.31 3.21 -1.06
CA ASP A 174 4.51 4.30 -2.00
C ASP A 174 3.51 5.43 -1.78
N VAL A 175 3.94 6.43 -1.01
CA VAL A 175 3.13 7.60 -0.67
C VAL A 175 3.74 8.89 -1.24
N ALA A 176 4.53 8.76 -2.32
CA ALA A 176 5.08 9.93 -3.00
C ALA A 176 4.00 10.78 -3.65
N PHE A 177 2.93 10.15 -4.15
CA PHE A 177 1.76 10.81 -4.72
C PHE A 177 0.49 10.25 -4.09
N THR A 178 -0.60 11.01 -4.15
CA THR A 178 -1.93 10.50 -3.80
C THR A 178 -2.62 10.01 -5.08
N ASN A 179 -3.49 9.02 -4.93
CA ASN A 179 -4.20 8.36 -6.01
C ASN A 179 -3.28 7.75 -7.08
N GLY A 180 -2.14 7.19 -6.67
CA GLY A 180 -1.29 6.37 -7.51
C GLY A 180 0.17 6.30 -7.05
N GLY A 181 0.87 5.28 -7.54
CA GLY A 181 2.30 5.04 -7.29
C GLY A 181 3.24 5.83 -8.19
N GLU A 182 4.50 5.98 -7.79
CA GLU A 182 5.51 6.72 -8.53
C GLU A 182 6.21 5.86 -9.59
N THR A 183 6.02 6.23 -10.86
CA THR A 183 6.65 5.55 -12.01
C THR A 183 8.17 5.48 -11.93
N GLU A 184 8.84 6.54 -11.43
CA GLU A 184 10.31 6.54 -11.30
C GLU A 184 10.78 5.50 -10.27
N LEU A 185 10.15 5.40 -9.11
CA LEU A 185 10.49 4.36 -8.13
C LEU A 185 10.29 2.96 -8.73
N ILE A 186 9.18 2.75 -9.42
CA ILE A 186 8.82 1.42 -9.93
C ILE A 186 9.79 0.93 -11.00
N THR A 187 10.15 1.81 -11.92
CA THR A 187 11.15 1.54 -12.96
C THR A 187 12.52 1.30 -12.34
N MET A 188 12.95 2.10 -11.35
CA MET A 188 14.24 1.91 -10.69
C MET A 188 14.33 0.61 -9.87
N LEU A 189 13.23 0.16 -9.26
CA LEU A 189 13.17 -1.13 -8.57
C LEU A 189 13.22 -2.30 -9.55
N ASP A 190 12.61 -2.16 -10.74
CA ASP A 190 12.71 -3.16 -11.80
C ASP A 190 14.12 -3.21 -12.40
N ASP A 191 14.72 -2.07 -12.74
CA ASP A 191 16.10 -1.99 -13.25
C ASP A 191 17.13 -2.63 -12.29
N ALA A 192 16.83 -2.62 -10.98
CA ALA A 192 17.62 -3.26 -9.94
C ALA A 192 17.24 -4.74 -9.68
N ALA A 193 16.28 -5.29 -10.42
CA ALA A 193 15.71 -6.64 -10.31
C ALA A 193 15.21 -7.00 -8.90
N LEU A 194 14.59 -6.04 -8.20
CA LEU A 194 14.20 -6.19 -6.79
C LEU A 194 12.79 -6.72 -6.57
N TRP A 195 11.88 -6.58 -7.54
CA TRP A 195 10.45 -6.81 -7.32
C TRP A 195 10.09 -8.23 -6.86
N ASP A 196 10.82 -9.23 -7.36
CA ASP A 196 10.59 -10.63 -6.98
C ASP A 196 10.92 -10.89 -5.50
N ASP A 197 11.92 -10.18 -4.95
CA ASP A 197 12.40 -10.32 -3.57
C ASP A 197 11.67 -9.42 -2.55
N LEU A 198 10.92 -8.42 -3.02
CA LEU A 198 10.10 -7.58 -2.14
C LEU A 198 8.91 -8.37 -1.58
N LEU A 199 8.54 -8.10 -0.33
CA LEU A 199 7.45 -8.81 0.35
C LEU A 199 6.07 -8.24 0.01
N ALA A 200 5.95 -6.93 -0.12
CA ALA A 200 4.69 -6.26 -0.38
C ALA A 200 4.89 -4.89 -1.03
N TYR A 201 3.85 -4.41 -1.72
CA TYR A 201 3.75 -3.06 -2.27
C TYR A 201 2.32 -2.55 -2.14
N ALA A 202 2.16 -1.24 -1.92
CA ALA A 202 0.91 -0.51 -2.11
C ALA A 202 1.24 0.96 -2.43
N GLY A 203 0.35 1.63 -3.18
CA GLY A 203 0.50 3.06 -3.53
C GLY A 203 -0.78 3.67 -4.09
N TRP A 204 -1.91 3.51 -3.39
CA TRP A 204 -3.24 3.87 -3.89
C TRP A 204 -3.99 4.85 -2.98
N ASN A 205 -4.91 5.59 -3.60
CA ASN A 205 -5.85 6.51 -2.92
C ASN A 205 -5.12 7.50 -1.98
N THR A 206 -5.28 7.39 -0.67
CA THR A 206 -4.62 8.27 0.31
C THR A 206 -3.36 7.64 0.91
N CYS A 207 -2.57 8.46 1.60
CA CYS A 207 -1.39 7.98 2.29
C CYS A 207 -1.73 6.90 3.32
N CYS A 208 -2.76 7.11 4.14
CA CYS A 208 -3.13 6.14 5.18
C CYS A 208 -3.66 4.84 4.61
N ASN A 209 -4.43 4.88 3.51
CA ASN A 209 -4.91 3.66 2.83
C ASN A 209 -3.71 2.83 2.30
N THR A 210 -2.72 3.51 1.73
CA THR A 210 -1.46 2.89 1.31
C THR A 210 -0.69 2.29 2.49
N LEU A 211 -0.49 3.06 3.57
CA LEU A 211 0.26 2.61 4.74
C LEU A 211 -0.37 1.37 5.37
N GLY A 212 -1.66 1.40 5.68
CA GLY A 212 -2.32 0.26 6.31
C GLY A 212 -2.37 -0.96 5.39
N THR A 213 -2.52 -0.78 4.07
CA THR A 213 -2.44 -1.89 3.10
C THR A 213 -1.04 -2.51 3.08
N ALA A 214 0.01 -1.71 2.92
CA ALA A 214 1.40 -2.19 2.89
C ALA A 214 1.79 -2.86 4.21
N ILE A 215 1.44 -2.27 5.35
CA ILE A 215 1.76 -2.81 6.68
C ILE A 215 1.01 -4.12 6.93
N ALA A 216 -0.29 -4.17 6.65
CA ALA A 216 -1.09 -5.38 6.86
C ALA A 216 -0.59 -6.55 6.00
N THR A 217 -0.31 -6.29 4.73
CA THR A 217 0.23 -7.31 3.80
C THR A 217 1.64 -7.74 4.18
N THR A 218 2.48 -6.83 4.69
CA THR A 218 3.79 -7.17 5.27
C THR A 218 3.63 -8.14 6.44
N ILE A 219 2.79 -7.82 7.42
CA ILE A 219 2.59 -8.65 8.62
C ILE A 219 2.06 -10.04 8.25
N LEU A 220 1.09 -10.10 7.34
CA LEU A 220 0.52 -11.37 6.88
C LEU A 220 1.48 -12.18 6.00
N GLY A 221 2.39 -11.50 5.29
CA GLY A 221 3.39 -12.12 4.42
C GLY A 221 4.64 -12.60 5.16
N LEU A 222 4.93 -12.06 6.35
CA LEU A 222 6.11 -12.46 7.14
C LEU A 222 6.07 -13.96 7.46
N GLY A 223 7.11 -14.68 7.05
CA GLY A 223 7.20 -16.13 7.25
C GLY A 223 6.23 -16.95 6.40
N SER A 224 5.47 -16.31 5.50
CA SER A 224 4.60 -17.03 4.56
C SER A 224 5.43 -17.80 3.54
N GLY A 225 5.10 -19.08 3.35
CA GLY A 225 5.64 -19.89 2.25
C GLY A 225 4.89 -19.71 0.93
N GLU A 226 3.84 -18.89 0.90
CA GLU A 226 2.92 -18.72 -0.23
C GLU A 226 3.44 -17.69 -1.25
N ALA A 227 4.55 -18.02 -1.92
CA ALA A 227 5.19 -17.14 -2.91
C ALA A 227 4.22 -16.65 -4.00
N GLY A 228 3.27 -17.50 -4.43
CA GLY A 228 2.25 -17.13 -5.40
C GLY A 228 1.24 -16.10 -4.90
N ALA A 229 0.85 -16.16 -3.62
CA ALA A 229 -0.04 -15.17 -3.02
C ALA A 229 0.66 -13.81 -2.89
N ILE A 230 1.94 -13.82 -2.47
CA ILE A 230 2.79 -12.61 -2.40
C ILE A 230 2.95 -11.98 -3.78
N ALA A 231 3.30 -12.78 -4.80
CA ALA A 231 3.43 -12.29 -6.17
C ALA A 231 2.11 -11.71 -6.68
N THR A 232 0.99 -12.42 -6.49
CA THR A 232 -0.35 -11.97 -6.91
C THR A 232 -0.73 -10.66 -6.24
N GLN A 233 -0.47 -10.50 -4.94
CA GLN A 233 -0.72 -9.26 -4.21
C GLN A 233 0.08 -8.09 -4.81
N LYS A 234 1.40 -8.26 -5.00
CA LYS A 234 2.26 -7.20 -5.57
C LYS A 234 1.84 -6.83 -6.99
N ILE A 235 1.62 -7.82 -7.85
CA ILE A 235 1.20 -7.63 -9.25
C ILE A 235 -0.14 -6.90 -9.31
N THR A 236 -1.08 -7.24 -8.43
CA THR A 236 -2.39 -6.56 -8.34
C THR A 236 -2.22 -5.09 -8.01
N ARG A 237 -1.45 -4.77 -6.98
CA ARG A 237 -1.20 -3.37 -6.58
C ARG A 237 -0.39 -2.61 -7.62
N LEU A 238 0.57 -3.23 -8.30
CA LEU A 238 1.30 -2.57 -9.39
C LEU A 238 0.39 -2.25 -10.58
N LEU A 239 -0.50 -3.16 -10.96
CA LEU A 239 -1.44 -2.93 -12.06
C LEU A 239 -2.54 -1.92 -11.69
N GLU A 240 -3.07 -1.99 -10.47
CA GLU A 240 -4.17 -1.13 -10.05
C GLU A 240 -3.71 0.21 -9.50
N ASP A 241 -2.81 0.20 -8.51
CA ASP A 241 -2.38 1.41 -7.80
C ASP A 241 -1.51 2.28 -8.72
N TRP A 242 -0.52 1.67 -9.37
CA TRP A 242 0.38 2.41 -10.25
C TRP A 242 -0.17 2.49 -11.67
N ALA A 243 -0.16 1.38 -12.42
CA ALA A 243 -0.42 1.44 -13.86
C ALA A 243 -1.81 2.01 -14.17
N TYR A 244 -2.85 1.64 -13.40
CA TYR A 244 -4.18 2.19 -13.60
C TYR A 244 -4.33 3.62 -13.06
N GLN A 245 -4.14 3.87 -11.76
CA GLN A 245 -4.47 5.18 -11.18
C GLN A 245 -3.55 6.31 -11.68
N THR A 246 -2.26 6.01 -11.89
CA THR A 246 -1.25 7.00 -12.28
C THR A 246 -1.29 7.27 -13.79
N ILE A 247 -1.40 6.22 -14.59
CA ILE A 247 -1.16 6.30 -16.04
C ILE A 247 -2.46 6.08 -16.82
N VAL A 248 -2.95 4.84 -16.86
CA VAL A 248 -4.01 4.42 -17.80
C VAL A 248 -5.30 5.20 -17.59
N ARG A 249 -5.68 5.52 -16.36
CA ARG A 249 -6.90 6.30 -16.08
C ARG A 249 -6.88 7.65 -16.79
N GLN A 250 -5.74 8.34 -16.78
CA GLN A 250 -5.59 9.62 -17.46
C GLN A 250 -5.60 9.46 -18.98
N GLU A 251 -4.83 8.52 -19.50
CA GLU A 251 -4.79 8.28 -20.93
C GLU A 251 -6.18 7.91 -21.48
N ILE A 252 -6.98 7.15 -20.72
CA ILE A 252 -8.36 6.79 -21.10
C ILE A 252 -9.26 8.03 -21.05
N THR A 253 -9.17 8.81 -19.96
CA THR A 253 -9.97 10.03 -19.75
C THR A 253 -9.73 11.04 -20.88
N GLN A 254 -8.48 11.24 -21.26
CA GLN A 254 -8.07 12.28 -22.21
C GLN A 254 -8.20 11.79 -23.66
N ASP A 255 -7.73 10.57 -23.95
CA ASP A 255 -7.54 10.13 -25.34
C ASP A 255 -8.59 9.17 -25.86
N TYR A 256 -9.41 8.57 -25.00
CA TYR A 256 -10.35 7.52 -25.42
C TYR A 256 -11.82 7.88 -25.21
N LEU A 257 -12.20 8.26 -23.99
CA LEU A 257 -13.60 8.54 -23.67
C LEU A 257 -14.26 9.58 -24.59
N PRO A 258 -13.60 10.71 -24.95
CA PRO A 258 -14.20 11.69 -25.85
C PRO A 258 -14.50 11.13 -27.25
N LYS A 259 -13.70 10.16 -27.73
CA LYS A 259 -13.86 9.57 -29.07
C LYS A 259 -15.09 8.68 -29.19
N ILE A 260 -15.53 8.12 -28.07
CA ILE A 260 -16.69 7.24 -28.02
C ILE A 260 -17.93 7.95 -27.46
N GLY A 261 -17.83 9.20 -26.98
CA GLY A 261 -18.96 9.90 -26.37
C GLY A 261 -19.27 9.41 -24.95
N ALA A 262 -18.24 8.97 -24.23
CA ALA A 262 -18.27 8.63 -22.81
C ALA A 262 -17.57 9.72 -21.98
N SER A 263 -17.71 9.65 -20.66
CA SER A 263 -17.09 10.58 -19.72
C SER A 263 -16.52 9.85 -18.50
N TYR A 264 -15.72 10.56 -17.69
CA TYR A 264 -15.13 10.01 -16.48
C TYR A 264 -16.18 9.40 -15.52
N TYR A 265 -17.36 10.01 -15.46
CA TYR A 265 -18.43 9.68 -14.53
C TYR A 265 -19.50 8.75 -15.11
N ASP A 266 -19.54 8.60 -16.43
CA ASP A 266 -20.56 7.81 -17.13
C ASP A 266 -20.02 7.30 -18.45
N PHE A 267 -20.00 5.98 -18.61
CA PHE A 267 -19.55 5.31 -19.84
C PHE A 267 -20.59 5.32 -20.96
N ASN A 268 -21.82 5.79 -20.70
CA ASN A 268 -22.87 5.93 -21.69
C ASN A 268 -23.16 4.61 -22.44
N GLY A 269 -23.24 3.50 -21.70
CA GLY A 269 -23.51 2.16 -22.23
C GLY A 269 -22.35 1.51 -23.00
N GLN A 270 -21.11 2.00 -22.84
CA GLN A 270 -19.91 1.49 -23.52
C GLN A 270 -18.92 0.80 -22.58
N GLU A 271 -19.42 0.16 -21.54
CA GLU A 271 -18.63 -0.47 -20.48
C GLU A 271 -17.63 -1.47 -21.07
N THR A 272 -18.08 -2.36 -21.96
CA THR A 272 -17.20 -3.36 -22.58
C THR A 272 -16.08 -2.73 -23.40
N ALA A 273 -16.37 -1.65 -24.14
CA ALA A 273 -15.38 -0.96 -24.95
C ALA A 273 -14.34 -0.24 -24.08
N VAL A 274 -14.77 0.37 -22.98
CA VAL A 274 -13.88 1.05 -22.02
C VAL A 274 -13.02 0.05 -21.26
N THR A 275 -13.60 -1.02 -20.70
CA THR A 275 -12.83 -1.99 -19.91
C THR A 275 -11.86 -2.79 -20.77
N THR A 276 -12.21 -3.09 -22.03
CA THR A 276 -11.30 -3.73 -22.99
C THR A 276 -10.10 -2.84 -23.28
N GLU A 277 -10.32 -1.54 -23.48
CA GLU A 277 -9.24 -0.59 -23.74
C GLU A 277 -8.35 -0.38 -22.51
N ILE A 278 -8.93 -0.31 -21.31
CA ILE A 278 -8.17 -0.28 -20.04
C ILE A 278 -7.28 -1.53 -19.93
N ALA A 279 -7.85 -2.72 -20.12
CA ALA A 279 -7.10 -3.97 -20.04
C ALA A 279 -5.94 -4.02 -21.03
N ARG A 280 -6.16 -3.55 -22.26
CA ARG A 280 -5.13 -3.46 -23.31
C ARG A 280 -3.98 -2.54 -22.89
N ARG A 281 -4.27 -1.35 -22.36
CA ARG A 281 -3.24 -0.39 -21.93
C ARG A 281 -2.49 -0.86 -20.68
N LEU A 282 -3.19 -1.45 -19.71
CA LEU A 282 -2.55 -2.05 -18.54
C LEU A 282 -1.55 -3.14 -18.95
N LYS A 283 -1.96 -4.05 -19.86
CA LYS A 283 -1.05 -5.07 -20.37
C LYS A 283 0.16 -4.47 -21.09
N SER A 284 -0.05 -3.41 -21.87
CA SER A 284 1.05 -2.71 -22.55
C SER A 284 2.05 -2.13 -21.54
N HIS A 285 1.59 -1.34 -20.57
CA HIS A 285 2.44 -0.71 -19.55
C HIS A 285 3.16 -1.73 -18.66
N TRP A 286 2.48 -2.83 -18.32
CA TRP A 286 3.08 -3.97 -17.62
C TRP A 286 4.26 -4.55 -18.42
N GLN A 287 4.02 -4.89 -19.69
CA GLN A 287 5.00 -5.51 -20.55
C GLN A 287 6.18 -4.61 -20.91
N THR A 288 5.99 -3.27 -20.92
CA THR A 288 7.08 -2.33 -21.20
C THR A 288 7.90 -1.99 -19.97
N THR A 289 7.31 -2.06 -18.78
CA THR A 289 7.97 -1.60 -17.55
C THR A 289 8.72 -2.70 -16.84
N PHE A 290 8.15 -3.90 -16.72
CA PHE A 290 8.81 -5.01 -16.03
C PHE A 290 9.63 -5.84 -17.01
N GLN A 291 10.90 -5.47 -17.18
CA GLN A 291 11.87 -6.15 -18.05
C GLN A 291 12.81 -7.07 -17.29
N HIS A 292 12.92 -6.90 -15.98
CA HIS A 292 13.90 -7.58 -15.13
C HIS A 292 13.29 -8.37 -13.98
N SER A 293 11.97 -8.26 -13.78
CA SER A 293 11.25 -8.91 -12.70
C SER A 293 10.02 -9.65 -13.18
N PHE A 294 9.48 -10.52 -12.31
CA PHE A 294 8.26 -11.29 -12.52
C PHE A 294 8.31 -12.28 -13.70
N HIS A 295 9.48 -12.60 -14.24
CA HIS A 295 9.64 -13.56 -15.35
C HIS A 295 9.15 -14.97 -15.03
N HIS A 296 9.01 -15.29 -13.75
CA HIS A 296 8.49 -16.57 -13.27
C HIS A 296 6.97 -16.63 -13.23
N TRP A 297 6.27 -15.54 -13.56
CA TRP A 297 4.82 -15.44 -13.49
C TRP A 297 4.22 -15.14 -14.86
N ASP A 298 3.29 -15.98 -15.31
CA ASP A 298 2.37 -15.63 -16.39
C ASP A 298 1.21 -14.84 -15.79
N VAL A 299 1.07 -13.59 -16.24
CA VAL A 299 0.10 -12.63 -15.72
C VAL A 299 -0.99 -12.42 -16.75
N SER A 300 -2.18 -12.91 -16.44
CA SER A 300 -3.39 -12.59 -17.19
C SER A 300 -4.33 -11.74 -16.35
N LEU A 301 -4.99 -10.77 -16.99
CA LEU A 301 -5.85 -9.81 -16.32
C LEU A 301 -7.18 -9.65 -17.06
N GLN A 302 -8.23 -9.42 -16.28
CA GLN A 302 -9.55 -9.01 -16.75
C GLN A 302 -9.99 -7.77 -15.99
N VAL A 303 -10.53 -6.80 -16.72
CA VAL A 303 -11.03 -5.54 -16.17
C VAL A 303 -12.54 -5.49 -16.26
N THR A 304 -13.17 -5.05 -15.18
CA THR A 304 -14.59 -4.72 -15.08
C THR A 304 -14.74 -3.32 -14.49
N SER A 305 -15.91 -2.70 -14.68
CA SER A 305 -16.24 -1.42 -14.05
C SER A 305 -17.44 -1.60 -13.13
N PRO A 306 -17.23 -1.62 -11.80
CA PRO A 306 -18.32 -1.86 -10.85
C PRO A 306 -19.32 -0.70 -10.80
N TRP A 307 -18.90 0.52 -11.17
CA TRP A 307 -19.69 1.74 -11.00
C TRP A 307 -19.83 2.59 -12.28
N GLN A 308 -19.56 2.01 -13.46
CA GLN A 308 -19.64 2.68 -14.78
C GLN A 308 -18.90 4.04 -14.84
N ARG A 309 -17.82 4.16 -14.06
CA ARG A 309 -16.95 5.35 -13.91
C ARG A 309 -15.49 4.93 -13.80
N LEU A 310 -14.56 5.88 -13.98
CA LEU A 310 -13.11 5.60 -13.98
C LEU A 310 -12.42 5.69 -12.60
N PHE A 311 -13.11 6.03 -11.52
CA PHE A 311 -12.45 6.17 -10.21
C PHE A 311 -11.83 4.87 -9.70
N GLU A 312 -12.48 3.74 -9.97
CA GLU A 312 -12.02 2.41 -9.56
C GLU A 312 -12.39 1.38 -10.63
N ILE A 313 -11.62 0.29 -10.71
CA ILE A 313 -11.87 -0.83 -11.60
C ILE A 313 -11.99 -2.11 -10.78
N GLY A 314 -12.75 -3.07 -11.29
CA GLY A 314 -12.63 -4.45 -10.82
C GLY A 314 -11.53 -5.12 -11.62
N LEU A 315 -10.48 -5.57 -10.94
CA LEU A 315 -9.33 -6.23 -11.56
C LEU A 315 -9.26 -7.68 -11.07
N THR A 316 -9.44 -8.62 -11.99
CA THR A 316 -9.19 -10.04 -11.74
C THR A 316 -7.86 -10.39 -12.37
N ILE A 317 -6.92 -10.88 -11.57
CA ILE A 317 -5.62 -11.34 -12.04
C ILE A 317 -5.48 -12.83 -11.77
N ILE A 318 -4.95 -13.54 -12.75
CA ILE A 318 -4.51 -14.92 -12.61
C ILE A 318 -3.00 -14.90 -12.85
N CYS A 319 -2.24 -15.14 -11.78
CA CYS A 319 -0.80 -15.35 -11.80
C CYS A 319 -0.51 -16.84 -11.74
N GLN A 320 0.10 -17.40 -12.78
CA GLN A 320 0.53 -18.80 -12.80
C GLN A 320 2.05 -18.88 -12.84
N PRO A 321 2.68 -19.79 -12.07
CA PRO A 321 4.11 -20.05 -12.23
C PRO A 321 4.40 -20.48 -13.67
N VAL A 322 5.40 -19.89 -14.31
CA VAL A 322 5.90 -20.34 -15.61
C VAL A 322 6.56 -21.70 -15.41
N LEU A 323 5.89 -22.75 -15.87
CA LEU A 323 6.44 -24.10 -15.79
C LEU A 323 7.72 -24.18 -16.66
N PRO A 324 8.80 -24.81 -16.18
CA PRO A 324 9.96 -25.06 -17.02
C PRO A 324 9.52 -25.88 -18.23
N ARG A 325 9.88 -25.42 -19.44
CA ARG A 325 9.69 -26.21 -20.65
C ARG A 325 10.50 -27.49 -20.47
N VAL A 326 9.83 -28.62 -20.31
CA VAL A 326 10.47 -29.93 -20.38
C VAL A 326 11.05 -30.04 -21.80
N SER A 327 12.38 -30.00 -21.93
CA SER A 327 13.04 -30.33 -23.20
C SER A 327 12.72 -31.79 -23.49
N THR A 328 11.76 -32.03 -24.38
CA THR A 328 11.59 -33.34 -24.99
C THR A 328 12.59 -33.46 -26.13
N ASP A 329 13.88 -33.53 -25.77
CA ASP A 329 14.90 -34.06 -26.66
C ASP A 329 15.10 -35.54 -26.27
N LEU A 330 14.32 -36.39 -26.94
CA LEU A 330 14.59 -37.81 -27.11
C LEU A 330 14.95 -38.04 -28.59
#